data_AF-A0A5J4QK97-F1
#
_entry.id   AF-A0A5J4QK97-F1
#
_cell.length_a   1.000
_cell.length_b   1.000
_cell.length_c   1.000
_cell.angle_alpha   90.00
_cell.angle_beta   90.00
_cell.angle_gamma   90.00
#
_symmetry.space_group_name_H-M   'P 1'
#
loop_
_entity.id
_entity.type
_entity.pdbx_description
1 polymer ?
#
loop_
_entity_poly.entity_id
_entity_poly.type
_entity_poly.pdbx_seq_one_letter_code
_entity_poly.pdbx_strand_id
1 'polypeptide(L)'
;ATGQYMDVYIKFDTQTLTGYALRIVRTTKFDRAVDFVLMKYENGATTEICEPISATCYRTDCTITLNVKGNKLTAHAETRTKLTEQSQPDLKAVVDLQAEIETNKFGGTGVQHTGSVGANATMLHWIKIEWE
;
A
#
# COMPACT_ATOMS: atom_id res chain seq x y z
N ALA A 1 -5.35 -6.69 16.91
CA ALA A 1 -5.88 -6.86 15.54
C ALA A 1 -4.69 -7.05 14.61
N THR A 2 -4.26 -8.30 14.46
CA THR A 2 -3.14 -8.69 13.60
C THR A 2 -3.72 -9.16 12.27
N GLY A 3 -3.13 -8.78 11.14
CA GLY A 3 -3.61 -9.18 9.81
C GLY A 3 -4.71 -8.29 9.23
N GLN A 4 -5.05 -7.17 9.88
CA GLN A 4 -5.80 -6.11 9.20
C GLN A 4 -4.88 -5.38 8.22
N TYR A 5 -5.41 -5.10 7.03
CA TYR A 5 -4.69 -4.47 5.94
C TYR A 5 -5.59 -3.51 5.15
N MET A 6 -4.94 -2.59 4.46
CA MET A 6 -5.49 -1.81 3.36
C MET A 6 -4.77 -2.20 2.07
N ASP A 7 -5.52 -2.43 1.00
CA ASP A 7 -4.97 -2.54 -0.35
C ASP A 7 -5.44 -1.36 -1.20
N VAL A 8 -4.50 -0.76 -1.93
CA VAL A 8 -4.77 0.28 -2.94
C VAL A 8 -4.48 -0.31 -4.31
N TYR A 9 -5.51 -0.46 -5.14
CA TYR A 9 -5.44 -1.17 -6.42
C TYR A 9 -5.00 -0.28 -7.58
N ILE A 10 -4.21 -0.83 -8.50
CA ILE A 10 -3.85 -0.21 -9.79
C ILE A 10 -3.80 -1.29 -10.87
N LYS A 11 -4.13 -0.94 -12.12
CA LYS A 11 -4.16 -1.89 -13.24
C LYS A 11 -4.98 -3.15 -12.86
N PHE A 12 -6.17 -2.92 -12.33
CA PHE A 12 -7.00 -3.96 -11.70
C PHE A 12 -8.33 -4.17 -12.43
N ASP A 13 -8.73 -5.42 -12.59
CA ASP A 13 -10.06 -5.82 -13.05
C ASP A 13 -10.93 -6.18 -11.85
N THR A 14 -11.96 -5.37 -11.61
CA THR A 14 -12.89 -5.55 -10.49
C THR A 14 -13.86 -6.71 -10.67
N GLN A 15 -14.00 -7.27 -11.88
CA GLN A 15 -14.87 -8.42 -12.11
C GLN A 15 -14.19 -9.72 -11.70
N THR A 16 -12.97 -9.94 -12.19
CA THR A 16 -12.18 -11.14 -11.88
C THR A 16 -11.37 -11.01 -10.60
N LEU A 17 -11.20 -9.79 -10.07
CA LEU A 17 -10.26 -9.50 -8.97
C LEU A 17 -8.82 -9.86 -9.35
N THR A 18 -8.39 -9.42 -10.53
CA THR A 18 -7.05 -9.68 -11.08
C THR A 18 -6.34 -8.36 -11.35
N GLY A 19 -5.07 -8.23 -10.97
CA GLY A 19 -4.29 -7.02 -11.17
C GLY A 19 -3.24 -6.83 -10.09
N TYR A 20 -3.01 -5.58 -9.68
CA TYR A 20 -1.95 -5.26 -8.73
C TYR A 20 -2.43 -4.31 -7.63
N ALA A 21 -1.72 -4.34 -6.50
CA ALA A 21 -2.01 -3.46 -5.37
C ALA A 21 -0.74 -3.07 -4.61
N LEU A 22 -0.83 -2.00 -3.85
CA LEU A 22 -0.01 -1.78 -2.66
C LEU A 22 -0.79 -2.26 -1.43
N ARG A 23 -0.22 -3.16 -0.65
CA ARG A 23 -0.72 -3.58 0.65
C ARG A 23 -0.02 -2.85 1.78
N ILE A 24 -0.82 -2.35 2.72
CA ILE A 24 -0.39 -1.73 3.97
C ILE A 24 -0.99 -2.57 5.09
N VAL A 25 -0.16 -3.32 5.82
CA VAL A 25 -0.61 -4.33 6.78
C VAL A 25 0.06 -4.17 8.12
N ARG A 26 -0.72 -4.35 9.20
CA ARG A 26 -0.15 -4.44 10.54
C ARG A 26 0.33 -5.86 10.83
N THR A 27 1.62 -6.01 11.10
CA THR A 27 2.24 -7.29 11.48
C THR A 27 2.60 -7.30 12.97
N THR A 28 3.09 -8.43 13.47
CA THR A 28 3.58 -8.57 14.85
C THR A 28 5.04 -8.12 15.02
N LYS A 29 5.71 -7.69 13.93
CA LYS A 29 7.13 -7.29 13.96
C LYS A 29 7.34 -6.04 14.81
N PHE A 30 6.42 -5.08 14.70
CA PHE A 30 6.50 -3.79 15.39
C PHE A 30 5.10 -3.39 15.87
N ASP A 31 5.01 -2.86 17.08
CA ASP A 31 3.74 -2.40 17.67
C ASP A 31 3.24 -1.08 17.06
N ARG A 32 4.19 -0.25 16.57
CA ARG A 32 4.00 1.11 16.05
C ARG A 32 4.27 1.28 14.55
N ALA A 33 4.52 0.20 13.80
CA ALA A 33 4.76 0.27 12.35
C ALA A 33 3.76 -0.59 11.57
N VAL A 34 3.75 -0.36 10.26
CA VAL A 34 3.06 -1.21 9.29
C VAL A 34 4.06 -1.65 8.23
N ASP A 35 3.79 -2.79 7.61
CA ASP A 35 4.55 -3.28 6.46
C ASP A 35 3.85 -2.82 5.19
N PHE A 36 4.64 -2.32 4.25
CA PHE A 36 4.24 -1.98 2.89
C PHE A 36 4.80 -3.03 1.95
N VAL A 37 3.96 -3.58 1.07
CA VAL A 37 4.38 -4.59 0.09
C VAL A 37 3.53 -4.51 -1.18
N LEU A 38 4.15 -4.73 -2.34
CA LEU A 38 3.44 -4.81 -3.60
C LEU A 38 2.81 -6.21 -3.74
N MET A 39 1.57 -6.25 -4.22
CA MET A 39 0.79 -7.48 -4.37
C MET A 39 0.39 -7.70 -5.83
N LYS A 40 0.38 -8.97 -6.24
CA LYS A 40 -0.35 -9.45 -7.43
C LYS A 40 -1.63 -10.13 -6.99
N TYR A 41 -2.69 -9.86 -7.75
CA TYR A 41 -3.98 -10.50 -7.64
C TYR A 41 -4.25 -11.35 -8.88
N GLU A 42 -4.66 -12.60 -8.67
CA GLU A 42 -5.09 -13.52 -9.72
C GLU A 42 -6.38 -14.21 -9.29
N ASN A 43 -7.49 -13.86 -9.91
CA ASN A 43 -8.81 -14.41 -9.57
C ASN A 43 -9.15 -14.31 -8.06
N GLY A 44 -8.76 -13.20 -7.43
CA GLY A 44 -8.94 -12.94 -5.99
C GLY A 44 -7.88 -13.54 -5.07
N ALA A 45 -6.97 -14.40 -5.57
CA ALA A 45 -5.82 -14.88 -4.81
C ALA A 45 -4.69 -13.85 -4.81
N THR A 46 -4.01 -13.67 -3.67
CA THR A 46 -2.99 -12.63 -3.50
C THR A 46 -1.60 -13.20 -3.25
N THR A 47 -0.59 -12.65 -3.94
CA THR A 47 0.82 -13.01 -3.77
C THR A 47 1.67 -11.75 -3.64
N GLU A 48 2.61 -11.73 -2.68
CA GLU A 48 3.60 -10.65 -2.56
C GLU A 48 4.59 -10.72 -3.73
N ILE A 49 4.93 -9.57 -4.33
CA ILE A 49 5.84 -9.49 -5.49
C ILE A 49 7.10 -8.66 -5.22
N CYS A 50 7.31 -8.23 -3.98
CA CYS A 50 8.55 -7.62 -3.52
C CYS A 50 8.77 -7.90 -2.03
N GLU A 51 9.98 -7.65 -1.54
CA GLU A 51 10.24 -7.65 -0.10
C GLU A 51 9.47 -6.51 0.60
N PRO A 52 8.84 -6.77 1.76
CA PRO A 52 8.12 -5.74 2.51
C PRO A 52 9.06 -4.72 3.17
N ILE A 53 8.61 -3.48 3.26
CA ILE A 53 9.28 -2.41 4.05
C ILE A 53 8.42 -2.06 5.26
N SER A 54 9.00 -2.22 6.46
CA SER A 54 8.39 -1.74 7.71
C SER A 54 8.63 -0.24 7.89
N ALA A 55 7.57 0.53 8.09
CA ALA A 55 7.64 1.98 8.19
C ALA A 55 6.63 2.58 9.17
N THR A 56 6.98 3.76 9.70
CA THR A 56 6.14 4.57 10.60
C THR A 56 5.35 5.64 9.85
N CYS A 57 5.51 5.74 8.53
CA CYS A 57 4.93 6.79 7.72
C CYS A 57 3.43 6.65 7.43
N TYR A 58 2.75 5.60 7.91
CA TYR A 58 1.28 5.50 7.79
C TYR A 58 0.60 6.20 8.97
N ARG A 59 0.52 7.53 8.89
CA ARG A 59 0.00 8.45 9.93
C ARG A 59 -0.79 9.59 9.30
N THR A 60 -1.29 10.51 10.14
CA THR A 60 -1.95 11.73 9.67
C THR A 60 -1.06 12.51 8.71
N ASP A 61 -1.65 12.92 7.58
CA ASP A 61 -0.95 13.59 6.48
C ASP A 61 0.07 12.68 5.75
N CYS A 62 -0.21 11.38 5.71
CA CYS A 62 0.48 10.44 4.83
C CYS A 62 -0.02 10.61 3.39
N THR A 63 0.93 10.72 2.46
CA THR A 63 0.66 10.65 1.02
C THR A 63 1.20 9.33 0.47
N ILE A 64 0.38 8.62 -0.29
CA ILE A 64 0.73 7.38 -0.98
C ILE A 64 0.57 7.61 -2.47
N THR A 65 1.60 7.27 -3.24
CA THR A 65 1.59 7.33 -4.71
C THR A 65 1.87 5.94 -5.26
N LEU A 66 1.03 5.48 -6.20
CA LEU A 66 1.17 4.20 -6.88
C LEU A 66 1.19 4.47 -8.38
N ASN A 67 2.18 3.94 -9.10
CA ASN A 67 2.36 4.20 -10.52
C ASN A 67 2.77 2.94 -11.28
N VAL A 68 2.31 2.81 -12.52
CA VAL A 68 2.75 1.79 -13.47
C VAL A 68 3.26 2.46 -14.73
N LYS A 69 4.55 2.27 -15.04
CA LYS A 69 5.17 2.73 -16.29
C LYS A 69 5.82 1.56 -17.01
N GLY A 70 5.33 1.26 -18.22
CA GLY A 70 5.72 0.04 -18.93
C GLY A 70 5.39 -1.21 -18.10
N ASN A 71 6.37 -2.05 -17.83
CA ASN A 71 6.26 -3.25 -17.00
C ASN A 71 6.69 -3.01 -15.53
N LYS A 72 6.81 -1.76 -15.08
CA LYS A 72 7.30 -1.44 -13.74
C LYS A 72 6.20 -0.84 -12.87
N LEU A 73 5.92 -1.50 -11.75
CA LEU A 73 5.05 -1.00 -10.68
C LEU A 73 5.93 -0.36 -9.60
N THR A 74 5.58 0.85 -9.18
CA THR A 74 6.29 1.57 -8.11
C THR A 74 5.30 2.13 -7.10
N ALA A 75 5.65 2.07 -5.82
CA ALA A 75 4.93 2.75 -4.74
C ALA A 75 5.87 3.67 -3.97
N HIS A 76 5.37 4.85 -3.62
CA HIS A 76 6.00 5.79 -2.72
C HIS A 76 5.04 6.14 -1.58
N ALA A 77 5.50 6.14 -0.34
CA ALA A 77 4.71 6.61 0.80
C ALA A 77 5.55 7.39 1.82
N GLU A 78 5.07 8.56 2.19
CA GLU A 78 5.71 9.43 3.18
C GLU A 78 4.65 10.14 4.04
N THR A 79 5.02 10.55 5.26
CA THR A 79 4.23 11.45 6.10
C THR A 79 4.98 12.75 6.28
N ARG A 80 4.31 13.88 6.02
CA ARG A 80 4.91 15.23 6.17
C ARG A 80 4.95 15.71 7.61
N THR A 81 4.03 15.24 8.45
CA THR A 81 4.01 15.56 9.88
C THR A 81 5.26 15.03 10.56
N LYS A 82 6.04 15.92 11.21
CA LYS A 82 7.24 15.51 11.95
C LYS A 82 6.87 14.53 13.07
N LEU A 83 7.55 13.39 13.09
CA LEU A 83 7.47 12.45 14.19
C LEU A 83 8.14 13.09 15.42
N THR A 84 7.39 13.16 16.53
CA THR A 84 7.88 13.71 17.81
C THR A 84 8.74 12.73 18.59
N GLU A 85 8.69 11.44 18.26
CA GLU A 85 9.44 10.38 18.93
C GLU A 85 10.59 9.88 18.06
N GLN A 86 11.70 9.49 18.69
CA GLN A 86 12.82 8.83 18.00
C GLN A 86 12.30 7.58 17.29
N SER A 87 12.36 7.58 15.96
CA SER A 87 12.16 6.38 15.15
C SER A 87 13.11 5.31 15.67
N GLN A 88 12.62 4.10 15.94
CA GLN A 88 13.53 2.96 16.11
C GLN A 88 14.45 2.92 14.88
N PRO A 89 15.76 2.60 15.03
CA PRO A 89 16.74 2.72 13.94
C PRO A 89 16.31 2.00 12.65
N ASP A 90 15.53 0.93 12.77
CA ASP A 90 15.10 0.08 11.66
C ASP A 90 13.81 0.56 10.96
N LEU A 91 13.13 1.57 11.51
CA LEU A 91 11.85 2.05 10.97
C LEU A 91 12.05 3.23 10.02
N LYS A 92 11.64 3.03 8.77
CA LYS A 92 11.76 4.04 7.72
C LYS A 92 10.64 5.10 7.82
N ALA A 93 10.99 6.34 7.55
CA ALA A 93 10.06 7.47 7.44
C ALA A 93 9.49 7.64 6.01
N VAL A 94 10.12 6.99 5.04
CA VAL A 94 9.74 6.98 3.62
C VAL A 94 9.80 5.54 3.12
N VAL A 95 8.84 5.17 2.29
CA VAL A 95 8.75 3.87 1.64
C VAL A 95 8.86 4.08 0.15
N ASP A 96 9.82 3.41 -0.48
CA ASP A 96 9.96 3.29 -1.92
C ASP A 96 10.01 1.80 -2.27
N LEU A 97 9.02 1.33 -3.02
CA LEU A 97 8.91 -0.05 -3.49
C LEU A 97 8.86 -0.08 -5.01
N GLN A 98 9.41 -1.14 -5.59
CA GLN A 98 9.28 -1.42 -7.01
C GLN A 98 9.24 -2.92 -7.29
N ALA A 99 8.52 -3.30 -8.33
CA ALA A 99 8.52 -4.66 -8.88
C ALA A 99 8.33 -4.61 -10.39
N GLU A 100 8.88 -5.60 -11.09
CA GLU A 100 8.48 -5.89 -12.46
C GLU A 100 7.16 -6.66 -12.47
N ILE A 101 6.28 -6.30 -13.40
CA ILE A 101 4.93 -6.86 -13.50
C ILE A 101 4.61 -7.25 -14.95
N GLU A 102 3.72 -8.22 -15.10
CA GLU A 102 3.12 -8.50 -16.40
C GLU A 102 2.13 -7.39 -16.76
N THR A 103 2.31 -6.79 -17.94
CA THR A 103 1.47 -5.67 -18.39
C THR A 103 0.07 -6.16 -18.73
N ASN A 104 -0.94 -5.35 -18.38
CA ASN A 104 -2.33 -5.60 -18.73
C ASN A 104 -3.02 -4.32 -19.24
N LYS A 105 -4.23 -4.48 -19.77
CA LYS A 105 -5.08 -3.39 -20.27
C LYS A 105 -6.11 -2.91 -19.24
N PHE A 106 -6.05 -3.39 -18.00
CA PHE A 106 -7.03 -3.04 -16.98
C PHE A 106 -6.86 -1.58 -16.57
N GLY A 107 -7.98 -0.87 -16.50
CA GLY A 107 -8.04 0.54 -16.08
C GLY A 107 -8.59 0.73 -14.67
N GLY A 108 -9.04 -0.33 -14.01
CA GLY A 108 -9.67 -0.25 -12.69
C GLY A 108 -8.68 0.02 -11.56
N THR A 109 -9.23 0.62 -10.51
CA THR A 109 -8.56 0.98 -9.26
C THR A 109 -9.62 1.00 -8.15
N GLY A 110 -9.17 1.01 -6.90
CA GLY A 110 -10.05 1.00 -5.74
C GLY A 110 -9.25 0.86 -4.47
N VAL A 111 -9.96 0.85 -3.34
CA VAL A 111 -9.37 0.62 -2.02
C VAL A 111 -10.18 -0.45 -1.30
N GLN A 112 -9.48 -1.45 -0.78
CA GLN A 112 -10.04 -2.43 0.15
C GLN A 112 -9.44 -2.19 1.52
N HIS A 113 -10.29 -2.17 2.55
CA HIS A 113 -9.84 -1.98 3.93
C HIS A 113 -10.52 -3.01 4.82
N THR A 114 -9.73 -3.75 5.59
CA THR A 114 -10.23 -4.78 6.52
C THR A 114 -10.20 -4.32 7.98
N GLY A 115 -9.80 -3.08 8.23
CA GLY A 115 -9.81 -2.48 9.57
C GLY A 115 -11.21 -2.18 10.11
N SER A 116 -11.30 -2.11 11.43
CA SER A 116 -12.54 -1.82 12.17
C SER A 116 -12.68 -0.33 12.51
N VAL A 117 -13.84 0.08 13.02
CA VAL A 117 -14.05 1.44 13.57
C VAL A 117 -13.15 1.73 14.78
N GLY A 118 -12.96 3.03 15.09
CA GLY A 118 -12.19 3.51 16.24
C GLY A 118 -10.71 3.75 15.93
N ALA A 119 -9.81 3.27 16.78
CA ALA A 119 -8.36 3.50 16.66
C ALA A 119 -7.72 2.92 15.38
N ASN A 120 -8.43 2.07 14.64
CA ASN A 120 -7.98 1.49 13.36
C ASN A 120 -8.73 2.09 12.15
N ALA A 121 -9.46 3.20 12.35
CA ALA A 121 -10.13 3.88 11.25
C ALA A 121 -9.10 4.55 10.35
N THR A 122 -9.22 4.34 9.03
CA THR A 122 -8.48 5.09 8.02
C THR A 122 -9.41 6.11 7.39
N MET A 123 -8.97 7.36 7.30
CA MET A 123 -9.64 8.40 6.52
C MET A 123 -8.88 8.64 5.22
N LEU A 124 -9.56 8.48 4.09
CA LEU A 124 -9.04 8.89 2.78
C LEU A 124 -9.52 10.33 2.53
N HIS A 125 -8.60 11.30 2.53
CA HIS A 125 -8.96 12.70 2.38
C HIS A 125 -9.33 13.06 0.94
N TRP A 126 -8.49 12.63 -0.02
CA TRP A 126 -8.77 12.68 -1.45
C TRP A 126 -8.04 11.52 -2.14
N ILE A 127 -8.53 11.15 -3.33
CA ILE A 127 -7.88 10.21 -4.22
C ILE A 127 -7.85 10.86 -5.60
N LYS A 128 -6.68 10.87 -6.24
CA LYS A 128 -6.50 11.32 -7.62
C LYS A 128 -6.02 10.14 -8.44
N ILE A 129 -6.66 9.92 -9.59
CA ILE A 129 -6.33 8.85 -10.52
C ILE A 129 -6.14 9.48 -11.89
N GLU A 130 -5.04 9.12 -12.54
CA GLU A 130 -4.68 9.60 -13.87
C GLU A 130 -4.31 8.39 -14.74
N TRP A 131 -4.69 8.45 -16.01
CA TRP A 131 -4.32 7.48 -17.04
C TRP A 131 -3.49 8.22 -18.07
N GLU A 132 -2.32 7.67 -18.41
CA GLU A 132 -1.44 8.14 -19.47
C GLU A 132 -1.54 7.26 -20.71
#